data_AF-A0A7K4Z431-F1
#
_entry.id   AF-A0A7K4Z431-F1
#
_cell.length_a   1.000
_cell.length_b   1.000
_cell.length_c   1.000
_cell.angle_alpha   90.00
_cell.angle_beta   90.00
_cell.angle_gamma   90.00
#
_symmetry.space_group_name_H-M   'P 1'
#
loop_
_entity.id
_entity.type
_entity.pdbx_description
1 polymer ?
#
loop_
_entity_poly.entity_id
_entity_poly.type
_entity_poly.pdbx_seq_one_letter_code
_entity_poly.pdbx_strand_id
1 'polypeptide(L)'
;FFFSTENSIYAYSLKELHSAATGMDIKLPSLGQDPQWEKSIDRSTHRLPLVSSRDIRYLTKIPGRSRENILVVNSEMATLINAQNLQPLWTLNVSRVVSEPLLGYYKPDVLGIVLESEIGPNRKKV
;
A
#
# COMPACT_ATOMS: atom_id res chain seq x y z
N PHE A 1 4.93 -2.78 -9.04
CA PHE A 1 5.39 -1.45 -8.56
C PHE A 1 4.18 -0.63 -8.20
N PHE A 2 4.26 0.16 -7.13
CA PHE A 2 3.15 1.00 -6.68
C PHE A 2 3.50 2.48 -6.77
N PHE A 3 2.54 3.28 -7.21
CA PHE A 3 2.61 4.73 -7.28
C PHE A 3 1.33 5.27 -6.65
N SER A 4 1.42 6.37 -5.90
CA SER A 4 0.25 7.04 -5.34
C SER A 4 0.09 8.43 -5.91
N THR A 5 -1.17 8.81 -6.07
CA THR A 5 -1.63 10.20 -6.17
C THR A 5 -2.41 10.51 -4.90
N GLU A 6 -2.91 11.74 -4.78
CA GLU A 6 -3.75 12.15 -3.65
C GLU A 6 -5.00 11.24 -3.48
N ASN A 7 -5.56 10.70 -4.57
CA ASN A 7 -6.85 10.01 -4.52
C ASN A 7 -6.82 8.58 -5.08
N SER A 8 -5.64 8.03 -5.41
CA SER A 8 -5.54 6.71 -6.04
C SER A 8 -4.16 6.11 -5.89
N ILE A 9 -4.14 4.78 -5.76
CA ILE A 9 -2.93 3.97 -5.90
C ILE A 9 -2.98 3.27 -7.25
N TYR A 10 -1.87 3.35 -7.95
CA TYR A 10 -1.64 2.69 -9.22
C TYR A 10 -0.63 1.58 -9.03
N ALA A 11 -0.88 0.46 -9.70
CA ALA A 11 -0.03 -0.70 -9.66
C ALA A 11 0.36 -1.10 -11.09
N TYR A 12 1.66 -1.09 -11.38
CA TYR A 12 2.21 -1.48 -12.67
C TYR A 12 3.14 -2.68 -12.52
N SER A 13 3.02 -3.63 -13.44
CA SER A 13 4.00 -4.68 -13.64
C SER A 13 5.30 -4.11 -14.21
N LEU A 14 6.41 -4.83 -14.01
CA LEU A 14 7.69 -4.43 -14.61
C LEU A 14 7.61 -4.44 -16.15
N LYS A 15 6.84 -5.36 -16.71
CA LYS A 15 6.59 -5.44 -18.15
C LYS A 15 5.91 -4.16 -18.66
N GLU A 16 4.84 -3.72 -18.01
CA GLU A 16 4.12 -2.50 -18.37
C GLU A 16 5.00 -1.26 -18.23
N LEU A 17 5.77 -1.14 -17.13
CA LEU A 17 6.69 -0.03 -16.95
C LEU A 17 7.76 0.01 -18.04
N HIS A 18 8.33 -1.14 -18.40
CA HIS A 18 9.31 -1.21 -19.47
C HIS A 18 8.70 -0.81 -20.82
N SER A 19 7.54 -1.37 -21.15
CA SER A 19 6.83 -1.05 -22.40
C SER A 19 6.48 0.43 -22.48
N ALA A 20 6.00 1.03 -21.38
CA ALA A 20 5.72 2.46 -21.31
C ALA A 20 6.98 3.33 -21.45
N ALA A 21 8.12 2.91 -20.90
CA ALA A 21 9.37 3.66 -20.95
C ALA A 21 10.10 3.54 -22.30
N THR A 22 10.01 2.40 -22.97
CA THR A 22 10.81 2.09 -24.17
C THR A 22 10.00 2.01 -25.46
N GLY A 23 8.66 1.92 -25.36
CA GLY A 23 7.77 1.62 -26.49
C GLY A 23 7.89 0.19 -27.03
N MET A 24 8.68 -0.67 -26.39
CA MET A 24 8.92 -2.04 -26.82
C MET A 24 8.29 -3.03 -25.86
N ASP A 25 7.47 -3.94 -26.40
CA ASP A 25 6.90 -5.01 -25.61
C ASP A 25 7.97 -6.06 -25.30
N ILE A 26 8.30 -6.19 -24.03
CA ILE A 26 9.30 -7.14 -23.60
C ILE A 26 8.70 -8.55 -23.55
N LYS A 27 9.33 -9.48 -24.26
CA LYS A 27 9.21 -10.91 -23.98
C LYS A 27 10.42 -11.31 -23.13
N LEU A 28 10.38 -11.00 -21.83
CA LEU A 28 11.38 -11.49 -20.87
C LEU A 28 10.91 -12.88 -20.40
N PRO A 29 11.49 -13.98 -20.91
CA PRO A 29 11.09 -15.33 -20.51
C PRO A 29 11.34 -15.62 -19.02
N SER A 30 12.13 -14.79 -18.33
CA SER A 30 12.46 -14.92 -16.91
C SER A 30 11.52 -14.15 -15.96
N LEU A 31 10.60 -13.34 -16.46
CA LEU A 31 9.68 -12.56 -15.61
C LEU A 31 8.50 -13.45 -15.24
N GLY A 32 8.45 -13.86 -13.97
CA GLY A 32 7.31 -14.61 -13.43
C GLY A 32 6.03 -13.78 -13.50
N GLN A 33 4.98 -14.36 -14.08
CA GLN A 33 3.64 -13.78 -14.03
C GLN A 33 3.00 -14.03 -12.66
N ASP A 34 2.21 -13.07 -12.20
CA ASP A 34 1.44 -13.19 -10.97
C ASP A 34 -0.05 -12.96 -11.27
N PRO A 35 -0.80 -14.02 -11.65
CA PRO A 35 -2.17 -13.88 -12.12
C PRO A 35 -3.13 -13.32 -11.08
N GLN A 36 -2.84 -13.50 -9.78
CA GLN A 36 -3.67 -12.95 -8.70
C GLN A 36 -3.49 -11.44 -8.61
N TRP A 37 -2.27 -10.97 -8.82
CA TRP A 37 -1.95 -9.56 -8.94
C TRP A 37 -2.68 -8.89 -10.10
N GLU A 38 -2.56 -9.45 -11.30
CA GLU A 38 -3.17 -8.89 -12.51
C GLU A 38 -4.71 -8.88 -12.47
N LYS A 39 -5.34 -9.79 -11.70
CA LYS A 39 -6.79 -9.81 -11.48
C LYS A 39 -7.26 -8.74 -10.50
N SER A 40 -6.40 -8.33 -9.56
CA SER A 40 -6.76 -7.41 -8.49
C SER A 40 -6.55 -5.94 -8.88
N ILE A 41 -5.98 -5.69 -10.07
CA ILE A 41 -5.74 -4.36 -10.63
C ILE A 41 -6.72 -4.12 -11.76
N ASP A 42 -7.30 -2.93 -11.81
CA ASP A 42 -8.10 -2.51 -12.96
C ASP A 42 -7.22 -2.43 -14.21
N ARG A 43 -7.49 -3.27 -15.22
CA ARG A 43 -6.66 -3.36 -16.42
C ARG A 43 -6.63 -2.10 -17.29
N SER A 44 -7.66 -1.26 -17.18
CA SER A 44 -7.79 -0.06 -18.01
C SER A 44 -7.14 1.17 -17.38
N THR A 45 -7.22 1.26 -16.05
CA THR A 45 -6.76 2.43 -15.29
C THR A 45 -5.52 2.16 -14.46
N HIS A 46 -5.09 0.90 -14.34
CA HIS A 46 -4.05 0.41 -13.45
C HIS A 46 -4.29 0.74 -11.96
N ARG A 47 -5.53 1.09 -11.60
CA ARG A 47 -5.89 1.48 -10.24
C ARG A 47 -6.09 0.26 -9.37
N LEU A 48 -5.64 0.38 -8.12
CA LEU A 48 -5.96 -0.55 -7.06
C LEU A 48 -7.34 -0.17 -6.47
N PRO A 49 -8.38 -1.01 -6.59
CA PRO A 49 -9.69 -0.72 -6.03
C PRO A 49 -9.67 -0.90 -4.52
N LEU A 50 -9.15 0.09 -3.79
CA LEU A 50 -9.18 0.14 -2.33
C LEU A 50 -10.45 0.83 -1.84
N VAL A 51 -10.97 0.32 -0.71
CA VAL A 51 -12.23 0.74 -0.07
C VAL A 51 -12.29 2.26 0.18
N SER A 52 -11.16 2.95 0.34
CA SER A 52 -11.09 4.39 0.57
C SER A 52 -9.80 4.99 -0.01
N SER A 53 -9.74 5.15 -1.33
CA SER A 53 -8.55 5.73 -1.96
C SER A 53 -8.45 7.26 -1.83
N ARG A 54 -9.30 7.94 -1.05
CA ARG A 54 -9.29 9.41 -0.96
C ARG A 54 -8.25 9.90 0.06
N ASP A 55 -7.59 11.00 -0.25
CA ASP A 55 -6.65 11.73 0.61
C ASP A 55 -5.51 10.85 1.17
N ILE A 56 -4.82 10.13 0.30
CA ILE A 56 -3.68 9.28 0.65
C ILE A 56 -2.53 10.18 1.12
N ARG A 57 -2.11 9.98 2.38
CA ARG A 57 -1.03 10.73 3.02
C ARG A 57 0.30 9.98 2.97
N TYR A 58 0.25 8.68 3.30
CA TYR A 58 1.45 7.85 3.39
C TYR A 58 1.23 6.52 2.70
N LEU A 59 2.27 6.08 1.98
CA LEU A 59 2.36 4.77 1.34
C LEU A 59 3.70 4.14 1.75
N THR A 60 3.66 3.21 2.70
CA THR A 60 4.88 2.65 3.31
C THR A 60 4.96 1.16 3.05
N LYS A 61 6.13 0.69 2.62
CA LYS A 61 6.41 -0.75 2.52
C LYS A 61 6.70 -1.32 3.91
N ILE A 62 6.02 -2.40 4.25
CA ILE A 62 6.17 -3.10 5.52
C ILE A 62 6.86 -4.44 5.24
N PRO A 63 8.05 -4.69 5.81
CA PRO A 63 8.67 -6.00 5.74
C PRO A 63 7.72 -7.10 6.24
N GLY A 64 7.56 -8.16 5.46
CA GLY A 64 6.76 -9.32 5.83
C GLY A 64 7.58 -10.61 5.76
N ARG A 65 7.04 -11.70 6.32
CA ARG A 65 7.75 -12.98 6.42
C ARG A 65 8.02 -13.65 5.07
N SER A 66 7.14 -13.49 4.10
CA SER A 66 7.24 -14.11 2.76
C SER A 66 7.37 -13.08 1.65
N ARG A 67 6.62 -11.98 1.74
CA ARG A 67 6.69 -10.81 0.87
C ARG A 67 6.39 -9.55 1.68
N GLU A 68 6.78 -8.41 1.13
CA GLU A 68 6.43 -7.09 1.64
C GLU A 68 4.91 -6.94 1.71
N ASN A 69 4.41 -6.26 2.72
CA ASN A 69 3.06 -5.72 2.79
C ASN A 69 3.12 -4.20 2.54
N ILE A 70 1.98 -3.57 2.32
CA ILE A 70 1.89 -2.14 2.03
C ILE A 70 0.92 -1.52 3.00
N LEU A 71 1.38 -0.51 3.72
CA LEU A 71 0.55 0.30 4.56
C LEU A 71 0.11 1.54 3.78
N VAL A 72 -1.20 1.72 3.67
CA VAL A 72 -1.82 2.92 3.09
C VAL A 72 -2.46 3.68 4.23
N VAL A 73 -2.06 4.94 4.41
CA VAL A 73 -2.66 5.84 5.39
C VAL A 73 -3.33 6.98 4.66
N ASN A 74 -4.62 7.17 4.91
CA ASN A 74 -5.37 8.30 4.41
C ASN A 74 -5.87 9.19 5.55
N SER A 75 -6.76 10.14 5.26
CA SER A 75 -7.31 11.07 6.24
C SER A 75 -8.18 10.43 7.33
N GLU A 76 -8.70 9.22 7.09
CA GLU A 76 -9.72 8.56 7.93
C GLU A 76 -9.25 7.24 8.55
N MET A 77 -8.36 6.52 7.88
CA MET A 77 -7.94 5.18 8.26
C MET A 77 -6.52 4.84 7.79
N ALA A 78 -5.97 3.82 8.42
CA ALA A 78 -4.78 3.11 7.97
C ALA A 78 -5.17 1.67 7.60
N THR A 79 -4.78 1.24 6.41
CA THR A 79 -5.05 -0.11 5.88
C THR A 79 -3.75 -0.79 5.53
N LEU A 80 -3.51 -1.98 6.11
CA LEU A 80 -2.42 -2.85 5.70
C LEU A 80 -2.92 -3.79 4.60
N ILE A 81 -2.21 -3.80 3.48
CA ILE A 81 -2.52 -4.59 2.30
C ILE A 81 -1.43 -5.65 2.13
N ASN A 82 -1.85 -6.88 1.84
CA ASN A 82 -0.92 -7.93 1.45
C ASN A 82 -0.48 -7.71 0.00
N ALA A 83 0.82 -7.49 -0.23
CA ALA A 83 1.31 -7.23 -1.59
C ALA A 83 1.43 -8.51 -2.45
N GLN A 84 0.90 -9.66 -2.03
CA GLN A 84 0.79 -10.87 -2.86
C GLN A 84 -0.57 -11.00 -3.54
N ASN A 85 -1.65 -10.63 -2.85
CA ASN A 85 -3.02 -10.77 -3.36
C ASN A 85 -3.80 -9.45 -3.35
N LEU A 86 -3.15 -8.37 -2.93
CA LEU A 86 -3.71 -7.01 -2.88
C LEU A 86 -4.97 -6.89 -2.02
N GLN A 87 -5.16 -7.82 -1.08
CA GLN A 87 -6.28 -7.80 -0.14
C GLN A 87 -5.89 -7.06 1.15
N PRO A 88 -6.84 -6.35 1.78
CA PRO A 88 -6.62 -5.77 3.09
C PRO A 88 -6.45 -6.87 4.14
N LEU A 89 -5.36 -6.82 4.89
CA LEU A 89 -5.11 -7.67 6.06
C LEU A 89 -5.82 -7.12 7.30
N TRP A 90 -5.78 -5.81 7.48
CA TRP A 90 -6.53 -5.10 8.51
C TRP A 90 -6.72 -3.63 8.14
N THR A 91 -7.74 -3.03 8.74
CA THR A 91 -8.01 -1.58 8.68
C THR A 91 -8.17 -1.06 10.09
N LEU A 92 -7.53 0.07 10.36
CA LEU A 92 -7.61 0.79 11.63
C LEU A 92 -8.19 2.17 11.37
N ASN A 93 -9.28 2.50 12.05
CA ASN A 93 -9.86 3.84 11.99
C ASN A 93 -8.98 4.80 12.80
N VAL A 94 -8.17 5.58 12.08
CA VAL A 94 -7.27 6.58 12.65
C VAL A 94 -7.28 7.78 11.72
N SER A 95 -7.61 8.93 12.28
CA SER A 95 -7.72 10.19 11.54
C SER A 95 -6.62 11.13 11.98
N ARG A 96 -6.20 12.07 11.13
CA ARG A 96 -5.19 13.09 11.49
C ARG A 96 -3.83 12.50 11.86
N VAL A 97 -3.38 11.51 11.08
CA VAL A 97 -1.99 11.06 11.15
C VAL A 97 -1.08 12.21 10.71
N VAL A 98 -0.15 12.61 11.58
CA VAL A 98 0.67 13.82 11.42
C VAL A 98 2.08 13.57 10.92
N SER A 99 2.59 12.34 11.07
CA SER A 99 3.93 11.96 10.65
C SER A 99 3.94 10.63 9.91
N GLU A 100 5.02 10.37 9.17
CA GLU A 100 5.20 9.11 8.44
C GLU A 100 5.21 7.92 9.43
N PRO A 101 4.55 6.79 9.10
CA PRO A 101 4.53 5.61 9.96
C PRO A 101 5.94 5.10 10.29
N LEU A 102 6.23 4.93 11.58
CA LEU A 102 7.52 4.43 12.05
C LEU A 102 7.47 2.91 12.25
N LEU A 103 8.55 2.23 11.85
CA LEU A 103 8.71 0.79 12.00
C LEU A 103 9.72 0.49 13.10
N GLY A 104 9.40 -0.47 13.97
CA GLY A 104 10.29 -0.85 15.06
C GLY A 104 9.90 -2.14 15.76
N TYR A 105 10.82 -2.72 16.51
CA TYR A 105 10.61 -3.94 17.30
C TYR A 105 10.36 -3.55 18.77
N TYR A 106 9.10 -3.37 19.13
CA TYR A 106 8.69 -3.06 20.51
C TYR A 106 8.44 -4.32 21.34
N LYS A 107 8.43 -5.48 20.68
CA LYS A 107 8.41 -6.83 21.26
C LYS A 107 9.41 -7.70 20.49
N PRO A 108 10.02 -8.71 21.13
CA PRO A 108 10.89 -9.65 20.44
C PRO A 108 10.20 -10.26 19.22
N ASP A 109 10.88 -10.24 18.08
CA ASP A 109 10.47 -10.89 16.82
C ASP A 109 9.12 -10.43 16.22
N VAL A 110 8.59 -9.30 16.69
CA VAL A 110 7.36 -8.70 16.17
C VAL A 110 7.64 -7.28 15.71
N LEU A 111 7.56 -7.07 14.39
CA LEU A 111 7.59 -5.74 13.80
C LEU A 111 6.31 -4.99 14.15
N GLY A 112 6.45 -3.90 14.88
CA GLY A 112 5.39 -2.95 15.17
C GLY A 112 5.39 -1.77 14.20
N ILE A 113 4.20 -1.19 14.03
CA ILE A 113 3.97 0.03 13.26
C ILE A 113 3.44 1.07 14.24
N VAL A 114 4.09 2.23 14.29
CA VAL A 114 3.64 3.38 15.10
C VAL A 114 3.02 4.41 14.18
N LEU A 115 1.79 4.79 14.50
CA LEU A 115 1.05 5.86 13.85
C LEU A 115 0.89 7.00 14.85
N GLU A 116 1.49 8.15 14.56
CA GLU A 116 1.29 9.35 15.34
C GLU A 116 0.07 10.10 14.81
N SER A 117 -0.93 10.24 15.67
CA SER A 117 -2.17 10.94 15.37
C SER A 117 -2.34 12.10 16.31
N GLU A 118 -2.77 13.24 15.79
CA GLU A 118 -3.26 14.31 16.63
C GLU A 118 -4.49 13.85 17.42
N ILE A 119 -4.50 14.16 18.71
CA ILE A 119 -5.70 14.04 19.51
C ILE A 119 -6.56 15.26 19.20
N GLY A 120 -7.67 15.06 18.50
CA GLY A 120 -8.66 16.12 18.32
C GLY A 120 -9.17 16.62 19.68
N PRO A 121 -9.61 17.89 19.79
CA PRO A 121 -10.22 18.38 21.02
C PRO A 121 -11.37 17.43 21.42
N ASN A 122 -11.42 17.01 22.69
CA ASN A 122 -12.39 16.08 23.29
C ASN A 122 -12.24 14.57 23.03
N ARG A 123 -11.05 14.02 22.76
CA ARG A 123 -10.83 12.57 22.86
C ARG A 123 -9.84 12.21 23.96
N LYS A 124 -10.32 11.54 25.02
CA LYS A 124 -9.44 10.92 26.02
C LYS A 124 -8.79 9.68 25.41
N LYS A 125 -7.50 9.51 25.71
CA LYS A 125 -6.76 8.27 25.50
C LYS A 125 -7.29 7.27 26.54
N VAL A 126 -8.00 6.23 26.09
CA VAL A 126 -8.39 5.07 26.93
C VAL A 126 -7.30 4.02 26.80
#